data_AF-A0A1Q6EEB9-F1
#
_entry.id   AF-A0A1Q6EEB9-F1
#
_cell.length_a   1.000
_cell.length_b   1.000
_cell.length_c   1.000
_cell.angle_alpha   90.00
_cell.angle_beta   90.00
_cell.angle_gamma   90.00
#
_symmetry.space_group_name_H-M   'P 1'
#
loop_
_entity.id
_entity.type
_entity.pdbx_description
1 polymer ?
#
loop_
_entity_poly.entity_id
_entity_poly.type
_entity_poly.pdbx_seq_one_letter_code
_entity_poly.pdbx_strand_id
1 'polypeptide(L)'
;MKGKVGEDSAPCKALLWTDGVPAELPWPDLNYRNEEVWYGGMARGISANGEIIYGTSWENWDFGMLYWVNNGANTEKPKWVGEDVREVWEETMKMSDGTEYTTHLVNGLICQAQLTKISPNGKWIASSYRTETPAEDRLSIVTTQTAAFYNTETETTTIVSDYGESVGVHVTDDGIGFIGIGTLGISSGAVYDLNTGTDLGSTQDWVYDNYGIIIPAGYINYVSADGRFVLGTKAESSANFINWYIAPPVAK
;
A
#
# COMPACT_ATOMS: atom_id res chain seq x y z
N MET A 1 -2.34 7.24 30.76
CA MET A 1 -1.12 6.55 31.22
C MET A 1 -0.10 7.58 31.69
N LYS A 2 0.61 7.30 32.79
CA LYS A 2 1.74 8.10 33.29
C LYS A 2 3.04 7.42 32.85
N GLY A 3 3.37 7.53 31.57
CA GLY A 3 4.65 7.09 31.04
C GLY A 3 5.35 8.25 30.35
N LYS A 4 6.66 8.39 30.53
CA LYS A 4 7.47 9.36 29.78
C LYS A 4 7.84 8.77 28.43
N VAL A 5 7.64 9.56 27.38
CA VAL A 5 8.06 9.24 26.01
C VAL A 5 9.56 8.93 26.01
N GLY A 6 9.94 7.73 25.57
CA GLY A 6 11.32 7.27 25.47
C GLY A 6 11.94 6.65 26.73
N GLU A 7 11.24 6.65 27.87
CA GLU A 7 11.71 5.98 29.10
C GLU A 7 10.83 4.79 29.51
N ASP A 8 9.52 4.87 29.24
CA ASP A 8 8.57 3.79 29.57
C ASP A 8 8.13 3.06 28.31
N SER A 9 8.05 1.73 28.38
CA SER A 9 7.50 0.88 27.32
C SER A 9 6.07 1.35 27.02
N ALA A 10 5.87 2.02 25.88
CA ALA A 10 4.52 2.25 25.38
C ALA A 10 3.88 0.87 25.17
N PRO A 11 2.59 0.66 25.50
CA PRO A 11 1.92 -0.55 25.06
C PRO A 11 1.94 -0.56 23.53
N CYS A 12 2.79 -1.39 22.95
CA CYS A 12 2.92 -1.61 21.51
C CYS A 12 1.66 -2.30 20.99
N LYS A 13 0.54 -1.59 20.98
CA LYS A 13 -0.77 -2.11 20.58
C LYS A 13 -1.36 -1.19 19.53
N ALA A 14 -1.93 -1.78 18.49
CA ALA A 14 -2.74 -1.01 17.56
C ALA A 14 -4.05 -0.59 18.24
N LEU A 15 -4.45 0.66 18.07
CA LEU A 15 -5.74 1.14 18.58
C LEU A 15 -6.76 1.24 17.45
N LEU A 16 -7.95 0.69 17.70
CA LEU A 16 -9.18 0.91 16.93
C LEU A 16 -10.11 1.79 17.77
N TRP A 17 -10.68 2.84 17.19
CA TRP A 17 -11.64 3.70 17.88
C TRP A 17 -13.06 3.37 17.46
N THR A 18 -13.91 3.02 18.42
CA THR A 18 -15.34 2.73 18.18
C THR A 18 -16.16 3.58 19.13
N ASP A 19 -17.03 4.45 18.58
CA ASP A 19 -17.87 5.37 19.35
C ASP A 19 -17.10 6.21 20.40
N GLY A 20 -15.87 6.62 20.05
CA GLY A 20 -14.99 7.40 20.92
C GLY A 20 -14.30 6.59 22.03
N VAL A 21 -14.46 5.26 22.05
CA VAL A 21 -13.79 4.36 22.98
C VAL A 21 -12.67 3.62 22.24
N PRO A 22 -11.42 3.64 22.75
CA PRO A 22 -10.34 2.87 22.16
C PRO A 22 -10.46 1.39 22.52
N ALA A 23 -10.38 0.53 21.52
CA ALA A 23 -10.19 -0.91 21.63
C ALA A 23 -8.78 -1.27 21.18
N GLU A 24 -8.13 -2.16 21.91
CA GLU A 24 -6.80 -2.67 21.56
C GLU A 24 -6.92 -3.78 20.52
N LEU A 25 -6.16 -3.65 19.45
CA LEU A 25 -5.92 -4.71 18.47
C LEU A 25 -4.62 -5.46 18.80
N PRO A 26 -4.55 -6.76 18.48
CA PRO A 26 -3.29 -7.49 18.57
C PRO A 26 -2.21 -6.83 17.73
N TRP A 27 -0.95 -6.94 18.14
CA TRP A 27 0.19 -6.29 17.47
C TRP A 27 1.38 -7.27 17.41
N PRO A 28 2.22 -7.25 16.37
CA PRO A 28 3.42 -8.08 16.30
C PRO A 28 4.51 -7.65 17.29
N ASP A 29 5.37 -8.57 17.71
CA ASP A 29 6.46 -8.26 18.65
C ASP A 29 7.52 -7.32 18.06
N LEU A 30 7.77 -7.44 16.74
CA LEU A 30 8.75 -6.66 15.98
C LEU A 30 8.06 -5.89 14.85
N ASN A 31 8.68 -4.78 14.45
CA ASN A 31 8.21 -3.95 13.34
C ASN A 31 8.45 -4.63 11.97
N TYR A 32 8.10 -3.95 10.88
CA TYR A 32 8.25 -4.52 9.52
C TYR A 32 9.71 -4.76 9.12
N ARG A 33 10.68 -4.20 9.85
CA ARG A 33 12.12 -4.40 9.67
C ARG A 33 12.75 -5.35 10.69
N ASN A 34 11.95 -6.13 11.44
CA ASN A 34 12.42 -7.01 12.52
C ASN A 34 13.11 -6.27 13.69
N GLU A 35 12.77 -5.01 13.92
CA GLU A 35 13.31 -4.20 15.02
C GLU A 35 12.26 -4.01 16.12
N GLU A 36 12.71 -3.64 17.32
CA GLU A 36 11.82 -3.30 18.42
C GLU A 36 10.89 -2.14 18.03
N VAL A 37 9.61 -2.31 18.35
CA VAL A 37 8.58 -1.31 18.03
C VAL A 37 8.69 -0.15 19.01
N TRP A 38 8.84 1.07 18.49
CA TRP A 38 9.01 2.26 19.32
C TRP A 38 7.69 2.78 19.91
N TYR A 39 6.74 3.19 19.07
CA TYR A 39 5.51 3.88 19.51
C TYR A 39 4.21 3.05 19.36
N GLY A 40 4.32 1.81 18.87
CA GLY A 40 3.17 0.96 18.55
C GLY A 40 2.61 1.24 17.16
N GLY A 41 1.32 0.99 16.97
CA GLY A 41 0.66 1.30 15.70
C GLY A 41 -0.79 1.70 15.84
N MET A 42 -1.45 1.84 14.70
CA MET A 42 -2.80 2.38 14.62
C MET A 42 -3.56 1.73 13.48
N ALA A 43 -4.81 1.33 13.75
CA ALA A 43 -5.76 1.07 12.68
C ALA A 43 -6.09 2.40 12.00
N ARG A 44 -5.88 2.48 10.69
CA ARG A 44 -6.06 3.69 9.88
C ARG A 44 -7.36 3.64 9.07
N GLY A 45 -7.89 2.45 8.85
CA GLY A 45 -9.16 2.24 8.17
C GLY A 45 -9.61 0.79 8.22
N ILE A 46 -10.75 0.55 7.57
CA ILE A 46 -11.37 -0.77 7.43
C ILE A 46 -11.97 -0.86 6.02
N SER A 47 -11.96 -2.06 5.44
CA SER A 47 -12.65 -2.34 4.18
C SER A 47 -14.14 -2.00 4.29
N ALA A 48 -14.79 -1.72 3.16
CA ALA A 48 -16.18 -1.29 3.14
C ALA A 48 -17.14 -2.38 3.68
N ASN A 49 -16.80 -3.66 3.52
CA ASN A 49 -17.55 -4.77 4.11
C ASN A 49 -17.24 -5.03 5.60
N GLY A 50 -16.24 -4.35 6.17
CA GLY A 50 -15.89 -4.46 7.58
C GLY A 50 -15.01 -5.65 7.97
N GLU A 51 -14.54 -6.44 7.00
CA GLU A 51 -13.81 -7.69 7.28
C GLU A 51 -12.29 -7.49 7.42
N ILE A 52 -11.72 -6.46 6.78
CA ILE A 52 -10.27 -6.22 6.80
C ILE A 52 -9.98 -4.85 7.38
N ILE A 53 -9.43 -4.83 8.59
CA ILE A 53 -8.86 -3.62 9.20
C ILE A 53 -7.42 -3.48 8.69
N TYR A 54 -6.96 -2.27 8.42
CA TYR A 54 -5.58 -2.03 7.97
C TYR A 54 -4.96 -0.81 8.65
N GLY A 55 -3.63 -0.83 8.75
CA GLY A 55 -2.92 0.13 9.59
C GLY A 55 -1.41 0.05 9.44
N THR A 56 -0.71 0.91 10.17
CA THR A 56 0.75 1.02 10.12
C THR A 56 1.31 1.16 11.53
N SER A 57 2.63 1.08 11.66
CA SER A 57 3.33 1.71 12.79
C SER A 57 2.97 3.21 12.86
N TRP A 58 3.10 3.82 14.04
CA TRP A 58 2.71 5.23 14.22
C TRP A 58 3.50 6.16 13.27
N GLU A 59 4.82 5.94 13.17
CA GLU A 59 5.73 6.70 12.32
C GLU A 59 5.67 6.28 10.85
N ASN A 60 5.33 5.01 10.58
CA ASN A 60 5.44 4.37 9.27
C ASN A 60 6.85 4.49 8.64
N TRP A 61 7.90 4.60 9.45
CA TRP A 61 9.30 4.65 8.96
C TRP A 61 9.78 3.30 8.44
N ASP A 62 9.14 2.22 8.88
CA ASP A 62 9.38 0.88 8.37
C ASP A 62 8.63 0.61 7.05
N PHE A 63 7.71 1.50 6.65
CA PHE A 63 6.87 1.42 5.43
C PHE A 63 5.97 0.19 5.31
N GLY A 64 5.90 -0.61 6.37
CA GLY A 64 5.07 -1.81 6.44
C GLY A 64 3.63 -1.46 6.75
N MET A 65 2.72 -2.11 6.02
CA MET A 65 1.30 -2.09 6.36
C MET A 65 0.91 -3.41 6.98
N LEU A 66 0.14 -3.34 8.07
CA LEU A 66 -0.51 -4.48 8.70
C LEU A 66 -1.97 -4.54 8.26
N TYR A 67 -2.50 -5.74 8.22
CA TYR A 67 -3.93 -5.96 8.17
C TYR A 67 -4.37 -6.96 9.24
N TRP A 68 -5.62 -6.84 9.66
CA TRP A 68 -6.28 -7.75 10.58
C TRP A 68 -7.58 -8.25 9.96
N VAL A 69 -7.83 -9.55 10.09
CA VAL A 69 -9.13 -10.14 9.77
C VAL A 69 -10.07 -9.93 10.95
N ASN A 70 -11.19 -9.28 10.68
CA ASN A 70 -12.28 -9.04 11.61
C ASN A 70 -13.42 -10.01 11.30
N ASN A 71 -13.71 -10.92 12.22
CA ASN A 71 -14.83 -11.87 12.10
C ASN A 71 -16.07 -11.42 12.88
N GLY A 72 -16.14 -10.13 13.23
CA GLY A 72 -17.24 -9.50 13.97
C GLY A 72 -17.14 -9.67 15.48
N ALA A 73 -16.87 -10.88 15.97
CA ALA A 73 -16.73 -11.14 17.40
C ALA A 73 -15.31 -10.87 17.92
N ASN A 74 -14.29 -11.13 17.09
CA ASN A 74 -12.89 -10.96 17.42
C ASN A 74 -12.10 -10.45 16.21
N THR A 75 -10.92 -9.94 16.50
CA THR A 75 -9.92 -9.58 15.49
C THR A 75 -8.74 -10.54 15.61
N GLU A 76 -8.33 -11.13 14.50
CA GLU A 76 -7.21 -12.07 14.45
C GLU A 76 -5.86 -11.38 14.70
N LYS A 77 -4.80 -12.17 14.85
CA LYS A 77 -3.43 -11.63 14.90
C LYS A 77 -3.13 -10.93 13.57
N PRO A 78 -2.53 -9.73 13.57
CA PRO A 78 -2.22 -9.07 12.31
C PRO A 78 -1.14 -9.79 11.53
N LYS A 79 -1.18 -9.55 10.22
CA LYS A 79 -0.18 -10.00 9.26
C LYS A 79 0.39 -8.79 8.52
N TRP A 80 1.66 -8.90 8.13
CA TRP A 80 2.27 -7.90 7.25
C TRP A 80 1.77 -8.13 5.83
N VAL A 81 1.35 -7.06 5.17
CA VAL A 81 0.99 -7.11 3.75
C VAL A 81 2.24 -7.50 2.97
N GLY A 82 2.16 -8.58 2.19
CA GLY A 82 3.29 -9.11 1.42
C GLY A 82 4.33 -9.85 2.23
N GLU A 83 3.96 -10.43 3.38
CA GLU A 83 4.87 -11.25 4.18
C GLU A 83 5.47 -12.44 3.42
N ASP A 84 4.78 -12.93 2.38
CA ASP A 84 5.20 -14.04 1.53
C ASP A 84 6.43 -13.72 0.66
N VAL A 85 6.67 -12.43 0.39
CA VAL A 85 7.81 -11.92 -0.39
C VAL A 85 8.75 -11.03 0.43
N ARG A 86 8.55 -10.97 1.75
CA ARG A 86 9.31 -10.09 2.64
C ARG A 86 10.63 -10.76 3.07
N GLU A 87 11.74 -10.10 2.76
CA GLU A 87 13.08 -10.50 3.18
C GLU A 87 13.75 -9.36 3.95
N VAL A 88 14.25 -9.66 5.15
CA VAL A 88 14.90 -8.68 6.02
C VAL A 88 16.28 -9.18 6.42
N TRP A 89 17.28 -8.31 6.37
CA TRP A 89 18.65 -8.61 6.80
C TRP A 89 19.31 -7.42 7.51
N GLU A 90 20.32 -7.70 8.33
CA GLU A 90 21.17 -6.69 8.93
C GLU A 90 22.24 -6.23 7.94
N GLU A 91 22.52 -4.93 7.95
CA GLU A 91 23.48 -4.29 7.08
C GLU A 91 24.31 -3.25 7.84
N THR A 92 25.60 -3.17 7.54
CA THR A 92 26.51 -2.18 8.14
C THR A 92 26.62 -0.94 7.26
N MET A 93 25.94 0.12 7.67
CA MET A 93 25.92 1.43 7.00
C MET A 93 26.90 2.41 7.63
N LYS A 94 27.08 3.57 7.01
CA LYS A 94 27.96 4.65 7.46
C LYS A 94 27.20 5.95 7.66
N MET A 95 27.56 6.66 8.71
CA MET A 95 27.22 8.07 8.92
C MET A 95 28.11 8.95 8.04
N SER A 96 27.74 10.22 7.86
CA SER A 96 28.52 11.18 7.06
C SER A 96 29.92 11.45 7.60
N ASP A 97 30.16 11.18 8.89
CA ASP A 97 31.48 11.30 9.54
C ASP A 97 32.33 10.01 9.43
N GLY A 98 31.81 8.97 8.77
CA GLY A 98 32.47 7.68 8.59
C GLY A 98 32.20 6.66 9.69
N THR A 99 31.46 7.01 10.74
CA THR A 99 31.08 6.07 11.82
C THR A 99 30.15 4.98 11.26
N GLU A 100 30.48 3.72 11.52
CA GLU A 100 29.64 2.59 11.11
C GLU A 100 28.50 2.35 12.11
N TYR A 101 27.33 1.94 11.60
CA TYR A 101 26.19 1.50 12.39
C TYR A 101 25.47 0.35 11.68
N THR A 102 24.84 -0.53 12.45
CA THR A 102 24.01 -1.62 11.92
C THR A 102 22.56 -1.16 11.80
N THR A 103 21.92 -1.48 10.68
CA THR A 103 20.49 -1.23 10.43
C THR A 103 19.87 -2.44 9.72
N HIS A 104 18.54 -2.54 9.71
CA HIS A 104 17.84 -3.54 8.92
C HIS A 104 17.40 -3.00 7.57
N LEU A 105 17.75 -3.70 6.50
CA LEU A 105 17.20 -3.50 5.17
C LEU A 105 16.08 -4.49 4.89
N VAL A 106 15.14 -4.11 4.02
CA VAL A 106 13.99 -4.92 3.66
C VAL A 106 13.71 -4.90 2.16
N ASN A 107 13.58 -6.09 1.59
CA ASN A 107 12.86 -6.28 0.34
C ASN A 107 11.44 -6.72 0.68
N GLY A 108 10.45 -6.13 0.03
CA GLY A 108 9.05 -6.48 0.31
C GLY A 108 8.08 -5.40 -0.13
N LEU A 109 6.82 -5.57 0.25
CA LEU A 109 5.78 -4.58 -0.05
C LEU A 109 5.93 -3.33 0.82
N ILE A 110 5.83 -2.17 0.18
CA ILE A 110 5.70 -0.88 0.85
C ILE A 110 4.33 -0.30 0.55
N CYS A 111 3.52 -0.15 1.59
CA CYS A 111 2.17 0.35 1.44
C CYS A 111 1.86 1.36 2.53
N GLN A 112 1.13 2.41 2.13
CA GLN A 112 0.52 3.32 3.08
C GLN A 112 -0.93 2.89 3.29
N ALA A 113 -1.40 2.97 4.53
CA ALA A 113 -2.78 2.67 4.89
C ALA A 113 -3.74 3.76 4.40
N GLN A 114 -4.01 3.76 3.10
CA GLN A 114 -4.91 4.68 2.41
C GLN A 114 -6.11 3.92 1.86
N LEU A 115 -7.31 4.48 1.96
CA LEU A 115 -8.54 3.84 1.49
C LEU A 115 -8.47 3.41 0.01
N THR A 116 -7.80 4.18 -0.85
CA THR A 116 -7.68 3.88 -2.28
C THR A 116 -6.84 2.65 -2.58
N LYS A 117 -6.07 2.14 -1.61
CA LYS A 117 -5.20 0.97 -1.79
C LYS A 117 -5.89 -0.36 -1.51
N ILE A 118 -7.06 -0.37 -0.88
CA ILE A 118 -7.75 -1.59 -0.45
C ILE A 118 -9.02 -1.75 -1.29
N SER A 119 -9.26 -2.96 -1.81
CA SER A 119 -10.53 -3.25 -2.49
C SER A 119 -11.70 -3.11 -1.51
N PRO A 120 -12.90 -2.73 -1.97
CA PRO A 120 -14.07 -2.59 -1.10
C PRO A 120 -14.33 -3.77 -0.15
N ASN A 121 -14.10 -5.01 -0.58
CA ASN A 121 -14.24 -6.21 0.25
C ASN A 121 -12.98 -6.58 1.06
N GLY A 122 -11.88 -5.84 0.92
CA GLY A 122 -10.62 -6.10 1.61
C GLY A 122 -9.77 -7.24 1.04
N LYS A 123 -10.26 -7.95 0.02
CA LYS A 123 -9.57 -9.08 -0.61
C LYS A 123 -8.22 -8.68 -1.20
N TRP A 124 -8.14 -7.52 -1.83
CA TRP A 124 -6.94 -7.07 -2.52
C TRP A 124 -6.40 -5.79 -1.91
N ILE A 125 -5.07 -5.72 -1.85
CA ILE A 125 -4.32 -4.57 -1.38
C ILE A 125 -3.29 -4.20 -2.45
N ALA A 126 -3.44 -3.00 -3.03
CA ALA A 126 -2.47 -2.40 -3.93
C ALA A 126 -1.26 -1.86 -3.15
N SER A 127 -0.07 -2.07 -3.70
CA SER A 127 1.21 -1.76 -3.07
C SER A 127 2.31 -1.55 -4.12
N SER A 128 3.54 -1.34 -3.67
CA SER A 128 4.74 -1.48 -4.49
C SER A 128 5.69 -2.47 -3.82
N TYR A 129 6.25 -3.40 -4.59
CA TYR A 129 7.38 -4.18 -4.15
C TYR A 129 8.65 -3.32 -4.26
N ARG A 130 9.32 -3.09 -3.13
CA ARG A 130 10.56 -2.35 -3.04
C ARG A 130 11.72 -3.29 -2.77
N THR A 131 12.83 -3.06 -3.46
CA THR A 131 14.13 -3.62 -3.06
C THR A 131 15.01 -2.54 -2.45
N GLU A 132 15.84 -2.93 -1.49
CA GLU A 132 16.82 -2.05 -0.85
C GLU A 132 18.23 -2.59 -1.08
N THR A 133 19.16 -1.73 -1.51
CA THR A 133 20.57 -2.06 -1.63
C THR A 133 21.40 -0.91 -1.11
N PRO A 134 22.43 -1.13 -0.28
CA PRO A 134 23.37 -0.09 0.10
C PRO A 134 23.99 0.53 -1.14
N ALA A 135 24.08 1.86 -1.18
CA ALA A 135 24.94 2.53 -2.13
C ALA A 135 26.41 2.09 -1.91
N GLU A 136 27.25 2.24 -2.93
CA GLU A 136 28.66 1.83 -2.87
C GLU A 136 29.43 2.50 -1.71
N ASP A 137 29.06 3.75 -1.39
CA ASP A 137 29.64 4.51 -0.26
C ASP A 137 29.09 4.10 1.12
N ARG A 138 28.01 3.30 1.15
CA ARG A 138 27.23 2.91 2.34
C ARG A 138 26.68 4.09 3.14
N LEU A 139 26.55 5.27 2.53
CA LEU A 139 25.96 6.46 3.16
C LEU A 139 24.45 6.56 2.90
N SER A 140 23.95 5.84 1.90
CA SER A 140 22.54 5.86 1.49
C SER A 140 22.06 4.49 1.01
N ILE A 141 20.75 4.32 0.95
CA ILE A 141 20.09 3.13 0.42
C ILE A 141 19.53 3.46 -0.95
N VAL A 142 19.93 2.69 -1.96
CA VAL A 142 19.34 2.70 -3.29
C VAL A 142 18.09 1.82 -3.26
N THR A 143 16.99 2.35 -3.79
CA THR A 143 15.72 1.61 -3.83
C THR A 143 15.19 1.51 -5.24
N THR A 144 14.58 0.36 -5.56
CA THR A 144 13.74 0.20 -6.75
C THR A 144 12.30 -0.07 -6.32
N GLN A 145 11.33 0.22 -7.17
CA GLN A 145 9.92 -0.05 -6.88
C GLN A 145 9.18 -0.52 -8.12
N THR A 146 8.38 -1.56 -7.94
CA THR A 146 7.54 -2.15 -8.98
C THR A 146 6.13 -2.35 -8.43
N ALA A 147 5.11 -2.17 -9.25
CA ALA A 147 3.73 -2.36 -8.84
C ALA A 147 3.51 -3.78 -8.31
N ALA A 148 2.78 -3.89 -7.19
CA ALA A 148 2.46 -5.17 -6.60
C ALA A 148 1.11 -5.15 -5.91
N PHE A 149 0.50 -6.32 -5.78
CA PHE A 149 -0.83 -6.49 -5.22
C PHE A 149 -0.85 -7.72 -4.34
N TYR A 150 -1.40 -7.58 -3.13
CA TYR A 150 -1.48 -8.66 -2.16
C TYR A 150 -2.93 -9.12 -2.02
N ASN A 151 -3.14 -10.43 -2.04
CA ASN A 151 -4.44 -11.06 -1.81
C ASN A 151 -4.52 -11.52 -0.35
N THR A 152 -5.47 -10.98 0.41
CA THR A 152 -5.64 -11.30 1.85
C THR A 152 -6.31 -12.65 2.10
N GLU A 153 -6.97 -13.24 1.10
CA GLU A 153 -7.60 -14.57 1.22
C GLU A 153 -6.59 -15.69 0.94
N THR A 154 -5.74 -15.51 -0.07
CA THR A 154 -4.70 -16.50 -0.45
C THR A 154 -3.35 -16.24 0.20
N GLU A 155 -3.17 -15.04 0.76
CA GLU A 155 -1.95 -14.58 1.41
C GLU A 155 -0.74 -14.55 0.47
N THR A 156 -0.98 -14.23 -0.80
CA THR A 156 0.03 -14.21 -1.85
C THR A 156 0.15 -12.85 -2.52
N THR A 157 1.37 -12.50 -2.91
CA THR A 157 1.70 -11.29 -3.65
C THR A 157 1.86 -11.55 -5.15
N THR A 158 1.24 -10.70 -5.96
CA THR A 158 1.51 -10.57 -7.39
C THR A 158 2.37 -9.34 -7.63
N ILE A 159 3.60 -9.52 -8.11
CA ILE A 159 4.51 -8.43 -8.53
C ILE A 159 4.41 -8.28 -10.04
N VAL A 160 4.08 -7.08 -10.53
CA VAL A 160 3.87 -6.80 -11.96
C VAL A 160 5.08 -6.06 -12.53
N SER A 161 6.08 -6.81 -13.00
CA SER A 161 7.37 -6.28 -13.47
C SER A 161 7.37 -5.69 -14.88
N ASP A 162 6.27 -5.82 -15.62
CA ASP A 162 6.20 -5.53 -17.05
C ASP A 162 6.39 -4.03 -17.38
N TYR A 163 6.18 -3.15 -16.39
CA TYR A 163 6.17 -1.69 -16.57
C TYR A 163 7.41 -0.98 -16.00
N GLY A 164 8.43 -1.72 -15.56
CA GLY A 164 9.61 -1.14 -14.91
C GLY A 164 9.26 -0.42 -13.60
N GLU A 165 9.77 0.80 -13.41
CA GLU A 165 9.45 1.61 -12.23
C GLU A 165 7.96 1.95 -12.19
N SER A 166 7.27 1.41 -11.19
CA SER A 166 5.81 1.46 -11.13
C SER A 166 5.29 1.28 -9.71
N VAL A 167 4.02 1.64 -9.52
CA VAL A 167 3.32 1.52 -8.24
C VAL A 167 1.90 0.98 -8.44
N GLY A 168 1.44 0.09 -7.56
CA GLY A 168 0.05 -0.32 -7.51
C GLY A 168 -0.77 0.83 -6.92
N VAL A 169 -1.69 1.41 -7.70
CA VAL A 169 -2.45 2.60 -7.31
C VAL A 169 -3.76 2.23 -6.62
N HIS A 170 -4.53 1.33 -7.24
CA HIS A 170 -5.84 0.91 -6.80
C HIS A 170 -6.11 -0.53 -7.27
N VAL A 171 -7.05 -1.22 -6.61
CA VAL A 171 -7.46 -2.57 -6.99
C VAL A 171 -8.94 -2.80 -6.65
N THR A 172 -9.64 -3.47 -7.55
CA THR A 172 -11.06 -3.81 -7.38
C THR A 172 -11.25 -5.15 -6.67
N ASP A 173 -12.48 -5.45 -6.25
CA ASP A 173 -12.83 -6.72 -5.60
C ASP A 173 -12.60 -7.93 -6.50
N ASP A 174 -12.81 -7.76 -7.81
CA ASP A 174 -12.60 -8.78 -8.84
C ASP A 174 -11.14 -8.89 -9.30
N GLY A 175 -10.21 -8.15 -8.70
CA GLY A 175 -8.76 -8.31 -8.97
C GLY A 175 -8.27 -7.56 -10.20
N ILE A 176 -8.92 -6.46 -10.59
CA ILE A 176 -8.41 -5.54 -11.59
C ILE A 176 -7.47 -4.55 -10.89
N GLY A 177 -6.17 -4.69 -11.15
CA GLY A 177 -5.11 -3.84 -10.63
C GLY A 177 -4.88 -2.63 -11.52
N PHE A 178 -4.88 -1.44 -10.93
CA PHE A 178 -4.52 -0.19 -11.60
C PHE A 178 -3.11 0.22 -11.21
N ILE A 179 -2.26 0.41 -12.22
CA ILE A 179 -0.83 0.64 -12.07
C ILE A 179 -0.50 2.06 -12.51
N GLY A 180 0.29 2.76 -11.71
CA GLY A 180 0.93 4.02 -12.08
C GLY A 180 2.35 3.77 -12.55
N ILE A 181 2.73 4.30 -13.71
CA ILE A 181 4.08 4.20 -14.27
C ILE A 181 4.91 5.39 -13.78
N GLY A 182 5.97 5.08 -13.03
CA GLY A 182 6.77 6.02 -12.24
C GLY A 182 6.46 5.94 -10.73
N THR A 183 7.40 6.42 -9.91
CA THR A 183 7.32 6.34 -8.43
C THR A 183 7.01 7.68 -7.76
N LEU A 184 7.77 8.74 -8.09
CA LEU A 184 7.61 10.09 -7.55
C LEU A 184 6.72 11.00 -8.43
N GLY A 185 6.54 10.62 -9.69
CA GLY A 185 5.71 11.34 -10.66
C GLY A 185 5.11 10.36 -11.63
N ILE A 186 3.90 9.89 -11.33
CA ILE A 186 3.16 8.96 -12.19
C ILE A 186 2.83 9.68 -13.50
N SER A 187 3.39 9.18 -14.59
CA SER A 187 3.29 9.80 -15.92
C SER A 187 2.15 9.25 -16.77
N SER A 188 1.81 7.99 -16.55
CA SER A 188 0.74 7.25 -17.23
C SER A 188 0.28 6.08 -16.36
N GLY A 189 -0.76 5.37 -16.79
CA GLY A 189 -1.24 4.18 -16.10
C GLY A 189 -1.49 2.99 -17.02
N ALA A 190 -1.43 1.81 -16.41
CA ALA A 190 -1.73 0.52 -17.02
C ALA A 190 -2.73 -0.24 -16.16
N VAL A 191 -3.41 -1.23 -16.74
CA VAL A 191 -4.41 -2.04 -16.06
C VAL A 191 -4.08 -3.52 -16.22
N TYR A 192 -4.22 -4.29 -15.15
CA TYR A 192 -3.76 -5.67 -15.10
C TYR A 192 -4.80 -6.57 -14.41
N ASP A 193 -5.10 -7.73 -14.98
CA ASP A 193 -5.92 -8.75 -14.32
C ASP A 193 -5.03 -9.63 -13.45
N LEU A 194 -5.20 -9.50 -12.13
CA LEU A 194 -4.40 -10.21 -11.13
C LEU A 194 -4.76 -11.69 -11.02
N ASN A 195 -5.94 -12.11 -11.45
CA ASN A 195 -6.37 -13.50 -11.36
C ASN A 195 -5.80 -14.32 -12.51
N THR A 196 -5.69 -13.72 -13.70
CA THR A 196 -5.19 -14.39 -14.90
C THR A 196 -3.75 -14.05 -15.23
N GLY A 197 -3.17 -13.04 -14.58
CA GLY A 197 -1.82 -12.56 -14.90
C GLY A 197 -1.74 -11.91 -16.28
N THR A 198 -2.76 -11.12 -16.65
CA THR A 198 -2.92 -10.58 -18.00
C THR A 198 -2.86 -9.06 -18.03
N ASP A 199 -2.04 -8.51 -18.92
CA ASP A 199 -2.02 -7.08 -19.25
C ASP A 199 -3.32 -6.71 -20.00
N LEU A 200 -4.10 -5.79 -19.43
CA LEU A 200 -5.34 -5.26 -20.01
C LEU A 200 -5.12 -3.96 -20.79
N GLY A 201 -3.88 -3.52 -20.95
CA GLY A 201 -3.49 -2.35 -21.73
C GLY A 201 -3.40 -1.07 -20.89
N SER A 202 -3.47 0.06 -21.59
CA SER A 202 -3.37 1.37 -20.95
C SER A 202 -4.66 1.72 -20.19
N THR A 203 -4.56 2.71 -19.29
CA THR A 203 -5.76 3.29 -18.63
C THR A 203 -6.78 3.79 -19.66
N GLN A 204 -6.31 4.31 -20.80
CA GLN A 204 -7.18 4.84 -21.85
C GLN A 204 -7.93 3.73 -22.58
N ASP A 205 -7.24 2.63 -22.91
CA ASP A 205 -7.86 1.46 -23.56
C ASP A 205 -8.92 0.86 -22.64
N TRP A 206 -8.58 0.64 -21.37
CA TRP A 206 -9.50 0.10 -20.39
C TRP A 206 -10.73 1.00 -20.18
N VAL A 207 -10.54 2.33 -20.09
CA VAL A 207 -11.67 3.28 -19.94
C VAL A 207 -12.55 3.28 -21.19
N TYR A 208 -11.96 3.20 -22.38
CA TYR A 208 -12.72 3.13 -23.63
C TYR A 208 -13.54 1.83 -23.71
N ASP A 209 -12.93 0.69 -23.40
CA ASP A 209 -13.57 -0.62 -23.49
C ASP A 209 -14.71 -0.78 -22.47
N ASN A 210 -14.57 -0.19 -21.27
CA ASN A 210 -15.58 -0.31 -20.21
C ASN A 210 -16.68 0.76 -20.25
N TYR A 211 -16.37 1.97 -20.72
CA TYR A 211 -17.30 3.12 -20.64
C TYR A 211 -17.59 3.78 -21.98
N GLY A 212 -16.88 3.44 -23.05
CA GLY A 212 -16.98 4.11 -24.35
C GLY A 212 -16.50 5.57 -24.32
N ILE A 213 -15.69 5.95 -23.32
CA ILE A 213 -15.21 7.31 -23.10
C ILE A 213 -13.75 7.41 -23.55
N ILE A 214 -13.43 8.44 -24.34
CA ILE A 214 -12.05 8.76 -24.70
C ILE A 214 -11.49 9.73 -23.67
N ILE A 215 -10.43 9.32 -22.99
CA ILE A 215 -9.63 10.19 -22.13
C ILE A 215 -8.25 10.43 -22.77
N PRO A 216 -7.64 11.61 -22.57
CA PRO A 216 -6.40 11.95 -23.28
C PRO A 216 -5.16 11.23 -22.73
N ALA A 217 -5.05 11.07 -21.41
CA ALA A 217 -3.97 10.37 -20.70
C ALA A 217 -4.30 10.29 -19.20
N GLY A 218 -3.50 9.54 -18.46
CA GLY A 218 -3.52 9.53 -16.99
C GLY A 218 -3.47 8.12 -16.42
N TYR A 219 -3.84 8.01 -15.15
CA TYR A 219 -3.99 6.78 -14.40
C TYR A 219 -5.24 6.85 -13.52
N ILE A 220 -5.76 5.69 -13.13
CA ILE A 220 -6.93 5.58 -12.26
C ILE A 220 -6.48 5.60 -10.79
N ASN A 221 -7.10 6.47 -9.99
CA ASN A 221 -6.89 6.53 -8.54
C ASN A 221 -7.86 5.63 -7.78
N TYR A 222 -9.06 5.46 -8.31
CA TYR A 222 -10.16 4.78 -7.62
C TYR A 222 -11.27 4.40 -8.61
N VAL A 223 -11.86 3.22 -8.38
CA VAL A 223 -13.10 2.75 -9.00
C VAL A 223 -14.07 2.39 -7.88
N SER A 224 -15.33 2.82 -7.98
CA SER A 224 -16.35 2.42 -7.01
C SER A 224 -16.60 0.91 -7.04
N ALA A 225 -17.09 0.35 -5.92
CA ALA A 225 -17.36 -1.09 -5.81
C ALA A 225 -18.31 -1.65 -6.89
N ASP A 226 -19.21 -0.82 -7.39
CA ASP A 226 -20.13 -1.16 -8.48
C ASP A 226 -19.61 -0.82 -9.88
N GLY A 227 -18.36 -0.36 -9.99
CA GLY A 227 -17.72 0.03 -11.24
C GLY A 227 -18.29 1.29 -11.91
N ARG A 228 -19.27 1.97 -11.31
CA ARG A 228 -19.98 3.08 -11.99
C ARG A 228 -19.24 4.41 -11.93
N PHE A 229 -18.42 4.62 -10.90
CA PHE A 229 -17.69 5.86 -10.69
C PHE A 229 -16.20 5.60 -10.77
N VAL A 230 -15.51 6.37 -11.60
CA VAL A 230 -14.06 6.30 -11.77
C VAL A 230 -13.47 7.67 -11.48
N LEU A 231 -12.42 7.72 -10.67
CA LEU A 231 -11.61 8.91 -10.44
C LEU A 231 -10.21 8.66 -11.01
N GLY A 232 -9.74 9.57 -11.87
CA GLY A 232 -8.41 9.49 -12.44
C GLY A 232 -7.67 10.82 -12.41
N THR A 233 -6.36 10.72 -12.57
CA THR A 233 -5.44 11.86 -12.59
C THR A 233 -4.64 11.83 -13.88
N LYS A 234 -4.52 12.98 -14.53
CA LYS A 234 -3.57 13.22 -15.60
C LYS A 234 -2.46 14.14 -15.09
N ALA A 235 -1.21 13.72 -15.25
CA ALA A 235 -0.07 14.60 -15.09
C ALA A 235 0.08 15.52 -16.31
N GLU A 236 0.30 16.80 -16.06
CA GLU A 236 0.63 17.83 -17.04
C GLU A 236 2.05 18.35 -16.78
N SER A 237 2.59 19.13 -17.72
CA SER A 237 3.89 19.76 -17.55
C SER A 237 3.97 20.63 -16.28
N SER A 238 5.18 20.76 -15.75
CA SER A 238 5.48 21.56 -14.55
C SER A 238 4.79 21.09 -13.27
N ALA A 239 4.60 19.77 -13.11
CA ALA A 239 3.97 19.17 -11.92
C ALA A 239 2.52 19.62 -11.67
N ASN A 240 1.80 19.98 -12.73
CA ASN A 240 0.37 20.23 -12.66
C ASN A 240 -0.40 18.91 -12.80
N PHE A 241 -1.50 18.77 -12.07
CA PHE A 241 -2.35 17.58 -12.12
C PHE A 241 -3.79 17.97 -12.44
N ILE A 242 -4.38 17.30 -13.41
CA ILE A 242 -5.80 17.44 -13.75
C ILE A 242 -6.52 16.19 -13.28
N ASN A 243 -7.46 16.37 -12.35
CA ASN A 243 -8.36 15.31 -11.92
C ASN A 243 -9.56 15.24 -12.87
N TRP A 244 -9.97 14.03 -13.21
CA TRP A 244 -11.17 13.77 -14.00
C TRP A 244 -11.98 12.65 -13.35
N TYR A 245 -13.29 12.64 -13.62
CA TYR A 245 -14.17 11.60 -13.11
C TYR A 245 -15.14 11.12 -14.20
N ILE A 246 -15.52 9.86 -14.11
CA ILE A 246 -16.58 9.24 -14.90
C ILE A 246 -17.71 8.91 -13.94
N ALA A 247 -18.93 9.27 -14.32
CA ALA A 247 -20.14 8.96 -13.58
C ALA A 247 -21.30 8.69 -14.55
N PRO A 248 -22.28 7.87 -14.17
CA PRO A 248 -23.49 7.72 -14.96
C PRO A 248 -24.23 9.06 -15.07
N PRO A 249 -24.97 9.30 -16.17
CA PRO A 249 -25.85 10.46 -16.25
C PRO A 249 -26.88 10.41 -15.11
N VAL A 250 -27.18 11.58 -14.54
CA VAL A 250 -28.25 11.71 -13.53
C VAL A 250 -29.56 11.26 -14.20
N ALA A 251 -30.21 10.24 -13.64
CA ALA A 251 -31.52 9.81 -14.10
C ALA A 251 -32.48 11.01 -14.03
N LYS A 252 -33.16 11.29 -15.14
CA LYS A 252 -34.18 12.35 -15.22
C LYS A 252 -35.49 11.88 -14.62
#